data_AF-A0A6B3FZY7-F1
#
_entry.id   AF-A0A6B3FZY7-F1
#
_cell.length_a   1.000
_cell.length_b   1.000
_cell.length_c   1.000
_cell.angle_alpha   90.00
_cell.angle_beta   90.00
_cell.angle_gamma   90.00
#
_symmetry.space_group_name_H-M   'P 1'
#
loop_
_entity.id
_entity.type
_entity.pdbx_description
1 polymer ?
#
loop_
_entity_poly.entity_id
_entity_poly.type
_entity_poly.pdbx_seq_one_letter_code
_entity_poly.pdbx_strand_id
1 'polypeptide(L)'
;VRENAREQDVRDALSVSDESRLDAILSAVDGLDALRASVEKRTIGRAKALDFYNGLIDPSYRFLTGLHTLENVSMDKQMRALV
;
A
#
# COMPACT_ATOMS: atom_id res chain seq x y z
N VAL A 1 -2.11 12.09 -0.59
CA VAL A 1 -1.73 10.66 -0.39
C VAL A 1 -0.58 10.52 0.59
N ARG A 2 0.64 10.99 0.29
CA ARG A 2 1.78 10.85 1.22
C ARG A 2 1.61 11.65 2.51
N GLU A 3 0.99 12.82 2.40
CA GLU A 3 0.58 13.66 3.53
C GLU A 3 -0.49 12.96 4.38
N ASN A 4 -1.58 12.50 3.75
CA ASN A 4 -2.66 11.77 4.43
C ASN A 4 -2.15 10.47 5.09
N ALA A 5 -1.20 9.77 4.47
CA ALA A 5 -0.59 8.55 5.04
C ALA A 5 0.30 8.82 6.27
N ARG A 6 0.58 10.09 6.59
CA ARG A 6 1.28 10.52 7.80
C ARG A 6 0.34 11.11 8.84
N GLU A 7 -0.94 11.29 8.52
CA GLU A 7 -1.92 11.75 9.50
C GLU A 7 -2.00 10.74 10.64
N GLN A 8 -1.99 11.26 11.87
CA GLN A 8 -1.89 10.47 13.09
C GLN A 8 -3.10 9.54 13.21
N ASP A 9 -4.30 10.03 12.87
CA ASP A 9 -5.52 9.23 12.83
C ASP A 9 -5.44 8.04 11.86
N VAL A 10 -4.74 8.20 10.73
CA VAL A 10 -4.52 7.10 9.76
C VAL A 10 -3.52 6.09 10.32
N ARG A 11 -2.50 6.55 11.04
CA ARG A 11 -1.47 5.69 11.66
C ARG A 11 -2.04 4.90 12.83
N ASP A 12 -2.81 5.55 13.69
CA ASP A 12 -3.41 4.94 14.88
C ASP A 12 -4.46 3.87 14.54
N ALA A 13 -5.08 3.96 13.36
CA ALA A 13 -6.00 2.94 12.85
C ALA A 13 -5.31 1.70 12.28
N LEU A 14 -4.00 1.74 12.03
CA LEU A 14 -3.24 0.66 11.40
C LEU A 14 -2.53 -0.21 12.44
N SER A 15 -2.45 -1.51 12.18
CA SER A 15 -1.51 -2.35 12.91
C SER A 15 -0.07 -2.04 12.47
N VAL A 16 0.92 -2.36 13.31
CA VAL A 16 2.35 -2.19 12.98
C VAL A 16 2.73 -2.89 11.65
N SER A 17 2.11 -4.03 11.35
CA SER A 17 2.29 -4.73 10.07
C SER A 17 1.71 -3.95 8.88
N ASP A 18 0.56 -3.30 9.06
CA ASP A 18 -0.08 -2.52 8.00
C ASP A 18 0.65 -1.20 7.76
N GLU A 19 1.18 -0.56 8.81
CA GLU A 19 2.05 0.61 8.68
C GLU A 19 3.30 0.27 7.85
N SER A 20 3.98 -0.82 8.19
CA SER A 20 5.17 -1.29 7.46
C SER A 20 4.85 -1.55 5.98
N ARG A 21 3.65 -2.07 5.71
CA ARG A 21 3.18 -2.36 4.36
C ARG A 21 2.82 -1.09 3.58
N LEU A 22 2.20 -0.12 4.25
CA LEU A 22 1.92 1.20 3.69
C LEU A 22 3.22 1.92 3.31
N ASP A 23 4.23 1.89 4.17
CA ASP A 23 5.53 2.52 3.91
C ASP A 23 6.24 1.85 2.72
N ALA A 24 6.18 0.51 2.60
CA ALA A 24 6.73 -0.21 1.45
C ALA A 24 6.03 0.18 0.12
N ILE A 25 4.70 0.33 0.13
CA ILE A 25 3.94 0.79 -1.04
C ILE A 25 4.35 2.21 -1.42
N LEU A 26 4.41 3.13 -0.46
CA LEU A 26 4.81 4.52 -0.71
C LEU A 26 6.25 4.63 -1.25
N SER A 27 7.16 3.77 -0.78
CA SER A 27 8.53 3.71 -1.32
C SER A 27 8.57 3.19 -2.76
N ALA A 28 7.77 2.17 -3.08
CA ALA A 28 7.66 1.66 -4.45
C ALA A 28 7.07 2.69 -5.41
N VAL A 29 6.08 3.48 -4.96
CA VAL A 29 5.50 4.60 -5.72
C VAL A 29 6.56 5.67 -6.02
N ASP A 30 7.41 6.04 -5.05
CA ASP A 30 8.50 7.01 -5.28
C ASP A 30 9.49 6.51 -6.36
N GLY A 31 9.66 5.21 -6.51
CA GLY A 31 10.51 4.59 -7.55
C GLY A 31 9.97 4.69 -8.97
N LEU A 32 8.70 5.06 -9.17
CA LEU A 32 8.05 5.10 -10.48
C LEU A 32 8.65 6.15 -11.42
N ASP A 33 9.07 7.30 -10.89
CA ASP A 33 9.64 8.37 -11.73
C ASP A 33 10.98 7.95 -12.33
N ALA A 34 11.83 7.28 -11.54
CA ALA A 34 13.08 6.70 -12.02
C ALA A 34 12.85 5.60 -13.07
N LEU A 35 11.81 4.77 -12.88
CA LEU A 35 11.42 3.75 -13.84
C LEU A 35 10.95 4.38 -15.16
N ARG A 36 10.06 5.38 -15.10
CA ARG A 36 9.53 6.07 -16.28
C ARG A 36 10.65 6.70 -17.09
N ALA A 37 11.59 7.40 -16.43
CA ALA A 37 12.76 7.96 -17.07
C ALA A 37 13.65 6.87 -17.74
N SER A 38 13.73 5.68 -17.15
CA SER A 38 14.50 4.56 -17.71
C SER A 38 13.81 3.93 -18.92
N VAL A 39 12.48 3.80 -18.92
CA VAL A 39 11.71 3.35 -20.10
C VAL A 39 11.86 4.35 -21.25
N GLU A 40 11.74 5.64 -20.97
CA GLU A 40 11.87 6.72 -21.95
C GLU A 40 13.26 6.69 -22.62
N LYS A 41 14.32 6.53 -21.82
CA LYS A 41 15.71 6.41 -22.29
C LYS A 41 16.02 5.06 -22.94
N ARG A 42 15.04 4.15 -23.06
CA ARG A 42 15.18 2.77 -23.54
C ARG A 42 16.23 1.95 -22.77
N THR A 43 16.51 2.29 -21.51
CA THR A 43 17.49 1.56 -20.68
C THR A 43 16.88 0.30 -20.05
N ILE A 44 15.56 0.15 -20.09
CA ILE A 44 14.82 -1.05 -19.68
C ILE A 44 13.77 -1.43 -20.72
N GLY A 45 13.63 -2.75 -20.94
CA GLY A 45 12.64 -3.31 -21.86
C GLY A 45 11.22 -3.27 -21.32
N ARG A 46 10.23 -3.36 -22.22
CA ARG A 46 8.79 -3.31 -21.88
C ARG A 46 8.35 -4.38 -20.87
N ALA A 47 8.88 -5.60 -20.99
CA ALA A 47 8.56 -6.70 -20.06
C ALA A 47 8.99 -6.37 -18.62
N LYS A 48 10.21 -5.85 -18.46
CA LYS A 48 10.73 -5.45 -17.14
C LYS A 48 9.95 -4.28 -16.53
N ALA A 49 9.47 -3.35 -17.35
CA ALA A 49 8.59 -2.29 -16.89
C ALA A 49 7.23 -2.85 -16.42
N LEU A 50 6.66 -3.81 -17.15
CA LEU A 50 5.43 -4.49 -16.75
C LEU A 50 5.57 -5.24 -15.43
N ASP A 51 6.66 -5.98 -15.24
CA ASP A 51 6.94 -6.70 -13.99
C ASP A 51 6.99 -5.73 -12.79
N PHE A 52 7.58 -4.55 -12.96
CA PHE A 52 7.61 -3.54 -11.91
C PHE A 52 6.22 -3.01 -11.58
N TYR A 53 5.40 -2.70 -12.59
CA TYR A 53 4.02 -2.25 -12.35
C TYR A 53 3.20 -3.31 -11.62
N ASN A 54 3.31 -4.57 -12.02
CA ASN A 54 2.65 -5.68 -11.31
C ASN A 54 3.13 -5.79 -9.86
N GLY A 55 4.43 -5.59 -9.62
CA GLY A 55 5.03 -5.54 -8.30
C GLY A 55 4.52 -4.41 -7.40
N LEU A 56 3.85 -3.39 -7.95
CA LEU A 56 3.17 -2.34 -7.18
C LEU A 56 1.68 -2.64 -6.99
N ILE A 57 1.00 -3.04 -8.07
CA ILE A 57 -0.46 -3.23 -8.08
C ILE A 57 -0.88 -4.34 -7.10
N ASP A 58 -0.21 -5.48 -7.13
CA ASP A 58 -0.59 -6.65 -6.33
C ASP A 58 -0.47 -6.38 -4.81
N PRO A 59 0.64 -5.81 -4.30
CA PRO A 59 0.72 -5.41 -2.90
C PRO A 59 -0.29 -4.35 -2.49
N SER A 60 -0.56 -3.36 -3.35
CA SER A 60 -1.54 -2.31 -3.07
C SER A 60 -2.96 -2.86 -2.95
N TYR A 61 -3.36 -3.73 -3.87
CA TYR A 61 -4.69 -4.34 -3.83
C TYR A 61 -4.88 -5.22 -2.59
N ARG A 62 -3.86 -6.03 -2.25
CA ARG A 62 -3.88 -6.86 -1.04
C ARG A 62 -3.81 -6.04 0.25
N PHE A 63 -3.24 -4.85 0.25
CA PHE A 63 -3.26 -3.94 1.40
C PHE A 63 -4.66 -3.37 1.61
N LEU A 64 -5.25 -2.79 0.55
CA LEU A 64 -6.61 -2.22 0.60
C LEU A 64 -7.66 -3.26 1.01
N THR A 65 -7.59 -4.46 0.44
CA THR A 65 -8.49 -5.56 0.81
C THR A 65 -8.30 -5.97 2.28
N GLY A 66 -7.06 -5.94 2.77
CA GLY A 66 -6.72 -6.25 4.17
C GLY A 66 -7.35 -5.28 5.17
N LEU A 67 -7.38 -3.98 4.85
CA LEU A 67 -7.99 -2.95 5.69
C LEU A 67 -9.48 -3.19 5.93
N HIS A 68 -10.23 -3.54 4.88
CA HIS A 68 -11.66 -3.85 5.01
C HIS A 68 -11.91 -5.07 5.91
N THR A 69 -11.05 -6.08 5.88
CA THR A 69 -11.15 -7.21 6.80
C THR A 69 -10.88 -6.82 8.26
N LEU A 70 -9.93 -5.91 8.51
CA LEU A 70 -9.61 -5.45 9.86
C LEU A 70 -10.74 -4.62 10.48
N GLU A 71 -11.36 -3.74 9.69
CA GLU A 71 -12.53 -2.95 10.09
C GLU A 71 -13.68 -3.86 10.57
N ASN A 72 -14.02 -4.88 9.79
CA ASN A 72 -15.07 -5.85 10.14
C ASN A 72 -14.75 -6.62 11.44
N VAL A 73 -13.51 -7.08 11.61
CA VAL A 73 -13.09 -7.80 12.83
C VAL A 73 -13.11 -6.88 14.07
N SER A 74 -12.73 -5.61 13.92
CA SER A 74 -12.82 -4.62 15.00
C SER A 74 -14.27 -4.39 15.42
N MET A 75 -15.18 -4.26 14.45
CA MET A 75 -16.61 -4.06 14.70
C MET A 75 -17.25 -5.27 15.41
N ASP A 76 -16.89 -6.49 15.00
CA ASP A 76 -17.34 -7.73 15.66
C ASP A 76 -16.85 -7.86 17.11
N LYS A 77 -15.62 -7.43 17.40
CA LYS A 77 -15.09 -7.42 18.77
C LYS A 77 -15.83 -6.43 19.66
N GLN A 78 -16.14 -5.24 19.14
CA GLN A 78 -16.90 -4.23 19.87
C GLN A 78 -18.33 -4.70 20.16
N MET A 79 -18.99 -5.35 19.19
CA MET A 79 -20.33 -5.90 19.39
C MET A 79 -20.40 -6.97 20.50
N ARG A 80 -19.36 -7.80 20.65
CA ARG A 80 -19.27 -8.77 21.75
C ARG A 80 -18.93 -8.16 23.10
N ALA A 81 -18.31 -6.99 23.13
CA ALA A 81 -18.00 -6.26 24.37
C ALA A 81 -19.24 -5.56 24.97
N LEU A 82 -20.34 -5.48 24.22
CA LEU A 82 -21.62 -4.90 24.60
C LEU A 82 -22.63 -5.94 25.16
N VAL A 83 -22.28 -7.22 25.19
CA VAL A 83 -23.11 -8.33 25.71
C VAL A 83 -22.66 -8.74 27.10
#